data_AF-A0A8J5EI84-F1
#
_entry.id   AF-A0A8J5EI84-F1
#
_cell.length_a   1.000
_cell.length_b   1.000
_cell.length_c   1.000
_cell.angle_alpha   90.00
_cell.angle_beta   90.00
_cell.angle_gamma   90.00
#
_symmetry.space_group_name_H-M   'P 1'
#
loop_
_entity.id
_entity.type
_entity.pdbx_description
1 polymer ?
#
loop_
_entity_poly.entity_id
_entity_poly.type
_entity_poly.pdbx_seq_one_letter_code
_entity_poly.pdbx_strand_id
1 'polypeptide(L)'
;MPPKLPGFYYDEERKKYFKIVKTGQATSASRDYSVSAVESSKRLKTRERHFRRTEQRHVRKLSAPKKDTIVLPKHSLHVTNRDTVHTQLQRYLHCREMGTLQPGFQSRLESRTLGSLIRVTQVEQVGQVSGRDDVTAIALDEENGDVFTGRASGIINAVRRGSSMIRESYIRRIPDNGTIGTVIGINYNPATRFLWSLSQGMHSVLCGGISEDTYNDSFFYDLHSMTRLQLWDDKCVFSCAQSPQGDILLGLNGQIQTFTGTAGLHRLCAIDMKSDATSVCYEQEQVIFAGCRDGNLRQIDVREDNKGKRIKSPFRISSPVTNIGVRGDYIACTGLQGVVAVFDKRHEKQLLWKASYKNDCTFRHGFALDPSGRLMMVANDDQTVQLFNLAGGEENWGGSAANLVSSVNGHKFADNLACIRWTEEGIVAGGGTNLYFMSDRS
;
A
#
# COMPACT_ATOMS: atom_id res chain seq x y z
N MET A 1 -71.57 43.09 -23.80
CA MET A 1 -70.37 43.51 -23.04
C MET A 1 -70.19 42.58 -21.85
N PRO A 2 -68.98 42.05 -21.61
CA PRO A 2 -68.70 41.21 -20.45
C PRO A 2 -68.87 42.00 -19.13
N PRO A 3 -69.43 41.40 -18.06
CA PRO A 3 -69.67 42.09 -16.79
C PRO A 3 -68.36 42.54 -16.12
N LYS A 4 -68.30 43.80 -15.67
CA LYS A 4 -67.14 44.33 -14.93
C LYS A 4 -67.10 43.73 -13.53
N LEU A 5 -66.16 42.82 -13.28
CA LEU A 5 -65.90 42.20 -11.98
C LEU A 5 -64.82 43.00 -11.21
N PRO A 6 -65.09 43.49 -9.98
CA PRO A 6 -64.11 44.23 -9.19
C PRO A 6 -62.85 43.39 -8.89
N GLY A 7 -61.67 43.92 -9.19
CA GLY A 7 -60.39 43.25 -8.96
C GLY A 7 -59.93 42.32 -10.09
N PHE A 8 -60.68 42.26 -11.20
CA PHE A 8 -60.32 41.51 -12.40
C PHE A 8 -60.42 42.41 -13.64
N TYR A 9 -59.57 42.19 -14.65
CA TYR A 9 -59.75 42.75 -15.99
C TYR A 9 -60.08 41.62 -16.98
N TYR A 10 -60.93 41.92 -17.97
CA TYR A 10 -61.30 40.95 -19.01
C TYR A 10 -60.41 41.14 -20.23
N ASP A 11 -59.81 40.05 -20.71
CA ASP A 11 -59.03 40.00 -21.94
C ASP A 11 -59.93 39.50 -23.08
N GLU A 12 -60.17 40.36 -24.08
CA GLU A 12 -61.08 40.06 -25.19
C GLU A 12 -60.55 38.98 -26.14
N GLU A 13 -59.24 38.92 -26.37
CA GLU A 13 -58.63 37.92 -27.26
C GLU A 13 -58.73 36.52 -26.64
N ARG A 14 -58.53 36.44 -25.32
CA ARG A 14 -58.52 35.16 -24.59
C ARG A 14 -59.88 34.77 -24.02
N LYS A 15 -60.87 35.66 -24.08
CA LYS A 15 -62.21 35.52 -23.51
C LYS A 15 -62.16 35.06 -22.04
N LYS A 16 -61.24 35.62 -21.23
CA LYS A 16 -61.00 35.24 -19.82
C LYS A 16 -60.76 36.45 -18.92
N TYR A 17 -61.12 36.33 -17.65
CA TYR A 17 -60.82 37.32 -16.61
C TYR A 17 -59.47 37.02 -15.93
N PHE A 18 -58.69 38.07 -15.70
CA PHE A 18 -57.40 38.00 -15.01
C PHE A 18 -57.44 38.89 -13.76
N LYS A 19 -56.93 38.37 -12.64
CA LYS A 19 -56.90 39.08 -11.36
C LYS A 19 -55.85 40.18 -11.40
N ILE A 20 -56.21 41.41 -11.03
CA ILE A 20 -55.28 42.52 -10.92
C ILE A 20 -54.51 42.34 -9.61
N VAL A 21 -53.23 41.98 -9.70
CA VAL A 21 -52.33 41.86 -8.53
C VAL A 21 -51.58 43.17 -8.36
N LYS A 22 -51.61 43.77 -7.17
CA LYS A 22 -50.86 45.00 -6.88
C LYS A 22 -49.36 44.72 -7.00
N THR A 23 -48.69 45.47 -7.86
CA THR A 23 -47.24 45.40 -8.12
C THR A 23 -46.48 45.65 -6.80
N GLY A 24 -45.82 44.63 -6.26
CA GLY A 24 -45.02 44.75 -5.02
C GLY A 24 -45.08 43.55 -4.08
N GLN A 25 -46.08 42.66 -4.21
CA GLN A 25 -46.12 41.39 -3.46
C GLN A 25 -46.02 40.21 -4.42
N ALA A 26 -44.79 39.84 -4.76
CA ALA A 26 -44.54 38.51 -5.30
C ALA A 26 -44.92 37.49 -4.22
N THR A 27 -46.03 36.80 -4.42
CA THR A 27 -46.48 35.73 -3.55
C THR A 27 -45.40 34.65 -3.50
N SER A 28 -45.05 34.24 -2.29
CA SER A 28 -44.06 33.21 -1.94
C SER A 28 -44.34 31.82 -2.54
N ALA A 29 -45.41 31.67 -3.31
CA ALA A 29 -45.89 30.42 -3.87
C ALA A 29 -45.21 30.00 -5.19
N SER A 30 -44.34 30.82 -5.80
CA SER A 30 -43.63 30.43 -7.03
C SER A 30 -42.24 29.82 -6.82
N ARG A 31 -41.69 29.84 -5.61
CA ARG A 31 -40.38 29.22 -5.33
C ARG A 31 -40.42 27.68 -5.40
N ASP A 32 -41.57 27.08 -5.11
CA ASP A 32 -41.75 25.61 -5.13
C ASP A 32 -41.78 25.02 -6.54
N TYR A 33 -42.00 25.85 -7.56
CA TYR A 33 -42.01 25.44 -8.97
C TYR A 33 -40.82 25.99 -9.76
N SER A 34 -39.77 26.45 -9.08
CA SER A 34 -38.51 26.77 -9.76
C SER A 34 -37.88 25.48 -10.31
N VAL A 35 -37.30 25.56 -11.52
CA VAL A 35 -36.63 24.43 -12.19
C VAL A 35 -35.56 23.82 -11.27
N SER A 36 -34.85 24.65 -10.51
CA SER A 36 -33.86 24.23 -9.51
C SER A 36 -34.47 23.46 -8.33
N ALA A 37 -35.65 23.84 -7.83
CA ALA A 37 -36.38 23.11 -6.80
C ALA A 37 -36.89 21.74 -7.30
N VAL A 38 -37.30 21.67 -8.57
CA VAL A 38 -37.73 20.40 -9.20
C VAL A 38 -36.54 19.45 -9.39
N GLU A 39 -35.38 19.95 -9.81
CA GLU A 39 -34.16 19.14 -9.96
C GLU A 39 -33.61 18.66 -8.61
N SER A 40 -33.59 19.51 -7.58
CA SER A 40 -33.13 19.11 -6.25
C SER A 40 -34.05 18.03 -5.65
N SER A 41 -35.37 18.17 -5.82
CA SER A 41 -36.36 17.16 -5.40
C SER A 41 -36.18 15.82 -6.14
N LYS A 42 -35.89 15.83 -7.45
CA LYS A 42 -35.59 14.61 -8.22
C LYS A 42 -34.31 13.92 -7.75
N ARG A 43 -33.25 14.69 -7.45
CA ARG A 43 -31.98 14.15 -6.93
C ARG A 43 -32.19 13.49 -5.55
N LEU A 44 -32.97 14.12 -4.68
CA LEU A 44 -33.27 13.59 -3.35
C LEU A 44 -34.04 12.27 -3.42
N LYS A 45 -35.11 12.21 -4.23
CA LYS A 45 -35.91 10.99 -4.45
C LYS A 45 -35.09 9.83 -5.02
N THR A 46 -34.11 10.14 -5.87
CA THR A 46 -33.23 9.12 -6.46
C THR A 46 -32.27 8.54 -5.42
N ARG A 47 -31.67 9.40 -4.57
CA ARG A 47 -30.83 8.95 -3.45
C ARG A 47 -31.60 8.08 -2.46
N GLU A 48 -32.82 8.48 -2.12
CA GLU A 48 -33.67 7.74 -1.17
C GLU A 48 -34.08 6.36 -1.70
N ARG A 49 -34.41 6.25 -3.00
CA ARG A 49 -34.66 4.96 -3.66
C ARG A 49 -33.43 4.05 -3.67
N HIS A 50 -32.25 4.62 -3.88
CA HIS A 50 -31.00 3.86 -3.83
C HIS A 50 -30.77 3.33 -2.41
N PHE A 51 -30.90 4.19 -1.40
CA PHE A 51 -30.71 3.85 0.01
C PHE A 51 -31.66 2.72 0.46
N ARG A 52 -32.97 2.83 0.15
CA ARG A 52 -33.95 1.76 0.44
C ARG A 52 -33.64 0.44 -0.25
N ARG A 53 -33.10 0.46 -1.48
CA ARG A 53 -32.69 -0.78 -2.19
C ARG A 53 -31.50 -1.44 -1.52
N THR A 54 -30.52 -0.67 -1.04
CA THR A 54 -29.36 -1.19 -0.30
C THR A 54 -29.78 -1.76 1.06
N GLU A 55 -30.67 -1.08 1.79
CA GLU A 55 -31.20 -1.61 3.06
C GLU A 55 -31.98 -2.92 2.86
N GLN A 56 -32.90 -2.97 1.89
CA GLN A 56 -33.66 -4.19 1.62
C GLN A 56 -32.77 -5.36 1.22
N ARG A 57 -31.63 -5.11 0.55
CA ARG A 57 -30.63 -6.15 0.25
C ARG A 57 -29.89 -6.63 1.50
N HIS A 58 -29.58 -5.74 2.43
CA HIS A 58 -28.95 -6.12 3.70
C HIS A 58 -29.90 -6.91 4.59
N VAL A 59 -31.16 -6.49 4.71
CA VAL A 59 -32.18 -7.21 5.50
C VAL A 59 -32.46 -8.60 4.92
N ARG A 60 -32.59 -8.73 3.58
CA ARG A 60 -32.79 -10.04 2.93
C ARG A 60 -31.59 -10.99 3.07
N LYS A 61 -30.36 -10.46 3.17
CA LYS A 61 -29.16 -11.28 3.42
C LYS A 61 -29.09 -11.80 4.86
N LEU A 62 -29.72 -11.12 5.82
CA LEU A 62 -29.73 -11.50 7.23
C LEU A 62 -30.90 -12.41 7.60
N SER A 63 -32.01 -12.41 6.84
CA SER A 63 -33.22 -13.18 7.16
C SER A 63 -33.42 -14.48 6.37
N ALA A 64 -32.51 -14.83 5.45
CA ALA A 64 -32.60 -16.09 4.72
C ALA A 64 -32.05 -17.26 5.58
N PRO A 65 -32.88 -18.27 5.93
CA PRO A 65 -32.38 -19.46 6.62
C PRO A 65 -31.43 -20.22 5.69
N LYS A 66 -30.20 -20.48 6.15
CA LYS A 66 -29.24 -21.31 5.43
C LYS A 66 -29.81 -22.73 5.30
N LYS A 67 -30.28 -23.07 4.10
CA LYS A 67 -30.42 -24.47 3.68
C LYS A 67 -29.10 -24.91 3.10
N ASP A 68 -28.39 -25.77 3.84
CA ASP A 68 -27.23 -26.49 3.32
C ASP A 68 -27.70 -27.50 2.27
N THR A 69 -27.78 -27.02 1.02
CA THR A 69 -27.90 -27.89 -0.14
C THR A 69 -26.63 -27.75 -0.95
N ILE A 70 -25.75 -28.74 -0.81
CA ILE A 70 -24.59 -28.92 -1.68
C ILE A 70 -25.13 -29.23 -3.08
N VAL A 71 -25.10 -28.24 -3.96
CA VAL A 71 -25.37 -28.43 -5.40
C VAL A 71 -24.04 -28.33 -6.13
N LEU A 72 -23.54 -29.49 -6.57
CA LEU A 72 -22.43 -29.58 -7.52
C LEU A 72 -22.87 -29.01 -8.88
N PRO A 73 -22.00 -28.26 -9.58
CA PRO A 73 -22.31 -27.76 -10.91
C PRO A 73 -22.39 -28.91 -11.92
N LYS A 74 -23.55 -29.07 -12.55
CA LYS A 74 -23.73 -29.92 -13.73
C LYS A 74 -22.98 -29.30 -14.91
N HIS A 75 -21.75 -29.73 -15.16
CA HIS A 75 -21.19 -29.68 -16.50
C HIS A 75 -21.63 -30.94 -17.26
N SER A 76 -22.30 -30.70 -18.38
CA SER A 76 -22.68 -31.69 -19.37
C SER A 76 -21.44 -32.30 -20.00
N LEU A 77 -21.16 -33.57 -19.66
CA LEU A 77 -20.32 -34.45 -20.46
C LEU A 77 -21.12 -35.72 -20.70
N HIS A 78 -21.42 -36.00 -21.97
CA HIS A 78 -21.76 -37.33 -22.41
C HIS A 78 -20.56 -38.23 -22.10
N VAL A 79 -20.74 -39.14 -21.14
CA VAL A 79 -19.79 -40.19 -20.82
C VAL A 79 -20.38 -41.50 -21.30
N THR A 80 -19.75 -42.06 -22.33
CA THR A 80 -19.77 -43.49 -22.62
C THR A 80 -18.37 -44.03 -22.36
N ASN A 81 -18.09 -44.46 -21.12
CA ASN A 81 -17.38 -45.71 -20.76
C ASN A 81 -17.02 -45.73 -19.27
N ARG A 82 -17.14 -46.91 -18.66
CA ARG A 82 -17.32 -47.14 -17.23
C ARG A 82 -16.04 -47.51 -16.44
N ASP A 83 -14.86 -47.39 -17.04
CA ASP A 83 -13.66 -48.06 -16.50
C ASP A 83 -12.60 -47.16 -15.82
N THR A 84 -12.84 -45.86 -15.63
CA THR A 84 -11.78 -44.92 -15.16
C THR A 84 -11.88 -44.48 -13.71
N VAL A 85 -12.95 -44.80 -12.97
CA VAL A 85 -13.10 -44.35 -11.56
C VAL A 85 -12.30 -45.24 -10.59
N HIS A 86 -12.06 -46.51 -10.94
CA HIS A 86 -11.38 -47.45 -10.05
C HIS A 86 -9.84 -47.25 -9.99
N THR A 87 -9.25 -46.60 -10.99
CA THR A 87 -7.79 -46.41 -11.10
C THR A 87 -7.26 -45.15 -10.40
N GLN A 88 -8.07 -44.12 -10.21
CA GLN A 88 -7.61 -42.88 -9.56
C GLN A 88 -7.60 -42.98 -8.03
N LEU A 89 -8.57 -43.68 -7.43
CA LEU A 89 -8.61 -43.89 -5.98
C LEU A 89 -7.51 -44.87 -5.51
N GLN A 90 -7.20 -45.88 -6.33
CA GLN A 90 -6.07 -46.78 -6.07
C GLN A 90 -4.71 -46.06 -6.17
N ARG A 91 -4.54 -45.09 -7.08
CA ARG A 91 -3.31 -44.27 -7.14
C ARG A 91 -3.15 -43.36 -5.92
N TYR A 92 -4.24 -42.76 -5.43
CA TYR A 92 -4.18 -41.90 -4.24
C TYR A 92 -3.83 -42.69 -2.97
N LEU A 93 -4.34 -43.91 -2.82
CA LEU A 93 -4.00 -44.79 -1.69
C LEU A 93 -2.58 -45.37 -1.81
N HIS A 94 -2.13 -45.70 -3.02
CA HIS A 94 -0.76 -46.19 -3.27
C HIS A 94 0.31 -45.13 -2.99
N CYS A 95 0.05 -43.85 -3.32
CA CYS A 95 0.96 -42.75 -2.98
C CYS A 95 1.05 -42.48 -1.47
N ARG A 96 0.01 -42.86 -0.70
CA ARG A 96 -0.01 -42.70 0.76
C ARG A 96 0.71 -43.85 1.49
N GLU A 97 0.73 -45.05 0.92
CA GLU A 97 1.44 -46.21 1.48
C GLU A 97 2.95 -46.22 1.16
N MET A 98 3.39 -45.54 0.10
CA MET A 98 4.82 -45.45 -0.28
C MET A 98 5.64 -44.39 0.51
N GLY A 99 5.06 -43.80 1.55
CA GLY A 99 5.66 -42.72 2.36
C GLY A 99 6.70 -43.15 3.40
N THR A 100 7.51 -44.18 3.13
CA THR A 100 8.70 -44.51 3.96
C THR A 100 9.88 -44.91 3.07
N LEU A 101 10.52 -43.94 2.42
CA LEU A 101 11.84 -44.14 1.83
C LEU A 101 12.80 -43.01 2.24
N GLN A 102 14.04 -43.43 2.50
CA GLN A 102 15.05 -42.80 3.35
C GLN A 102 15.56 -41.41 2.89
N PRO A 103 16.05 -40.57 3.83
CA PRO A 103 16.73 -39.32 3.52
C PRO A 103 18.16 -39.62 3.07
N GLY A 104 18.43 -39.59 1.76
CA GLY A 104 19.81 -39.83 1.31
C GLY A 104 20.17 -39.49 -0.14
N PHE A 105 19.23 -39.14 -1.03
CA PHE A 105 19.56 -39.13 -2.47
C PHE A 105 18.94 -37.98 -3.30
N GLN A 106 18.76 -36.80 -2.71
CA GLN A 106 18.30 -35.60 -3.45
C GLN A 106 19.28 -34.39 -3.41
N SER A 107 20.44 -34.49 -2.76
CA SER A 107 21.30 -33.30 -2.53
C SER A 107 22.42 -33.05 -3.53
N ARG A 108 22.41 -33.61 -4.75
CA ARG A 108 23.60 -33.54 -5.64
C ARG A 108 23.45 -32.97 -7.05
N LEU A 109 22.30 -32.43 -7.46
CA LEU A 109 22.20 -31.78 -8.77
C LEU A 109 21.81 -30.29 -8.80
N GLU A 110 21.42 -29.67 -7.68
CA GLU A 110 20.89 -28.29 -7.69
C GLU A 110 21.92 -27.17 -7.35
N SER A 111 23.19 -27.50 -7.17
CA SER A 111 24.17 -26.56 -6.59
C SER A 111 24.96 -25.68 -7.57
N ARG A 112 24.92 -25.92 -8.89
CA ARG A 112 25.96 -25.35 -9.79
C ARG A 112 25.61 -24.05 -10.51
N THR A 113 24.34 -23.63 -10.58
CA THR A 113 23.95 -22.39 -11.28
C THR A 113 23.15 -21.39 -10.43
N LEU A 114 22.62 -21.81 -9.26
CA LEU A 114 21.96 -20.95 -8.27
C LEU A 114 22.86 -20.61 -7.05
N GLY A 115 24.10 -21.12 -7.03
CA GLY A 115 24.99 -21.12 -5.86
C GLY A 115 25.48 -19.76 -5.36
N SER A 116 25.16 -18.65 -6.03
CA SER A 116 25.52 -17.29 -5.60
C SER A 116 24.31 -16.43 -5.23
N LEU A 117 23.09 -17.00 -5.14
CA LEU A 117 21.96 -16.26 -4.58
C LEU A 117 22.15 -16.17 -3.08
N ILE A 118 22.31 -14.93 -2.60
CA ILE A 118 22.48 -14.47 -1.21
C ILE A 118 22.08 -15.56 -0.21
N ARG A 119 23.07 -16.21 0.39
CA ARG A 119 22.81 -17.06 1.55
C ARG A 119 22.82 -16.12 2.73
N VAL A 120 21.66 -15.81 3.27
CA VAL A 120 21.64 -15.20 4.62
C VAL A 120 22.22 -16.25 5.55
N THR A 121 23.51 -16.20 5.85
CA THR A 121 24.17 -17.20 6.71
C THR A 121 23.97 -16.85 8.17
N GLN A 122 23.78 -15.56 8.46
CA GLN A 122 23.66 -15.06 9.82
C GLN A 122 22.53 -14.04 9.95
N VAL A 123 21.71 -14.22 10.98
CA VAL A 123 20.75 -13.23 11.46
C VAL A 123 21.25 -12.77 12.83
N GLU A 124 21.69 -11.52 12.91
CA GLU A 124 22.12 -10.89 14.16
C GLU A 124 21.03 -9.91 14.62
N GLN A 125 20.58 -10.05 15.86
CA GLN A 125 19.84 -8.97 16.50
C GLN A 125 20.86 -7.89 16.87
N VAL A 126 20.91 -6.82 16.07
CA VAL A 126 21.86 -5.72 16.24
C VAL A 126 21.36 -4.66 17.21
N GLY A 127 20.06 -4.70 17.54
CA GLY A 127 19.39 -3.62 18.24
C GLY A 127 18.18 -4.08 19.03
N GLN A 128 18.01 -3.52 20.22
CA GLN A 128 16.70 -3.27 20.77
C GLN A 128 16.56 -1.76 20.91
N VAL A 129 15.50 -1.22 20.34
CA VAL A 129 15.22 0.21 20.41
C VAL A 129 14.54 0.48 21.75
N SER A 130 15.13 1.30 22.64
CA SER A 130 14.59 1.52 24.00
C SER A 130 13.12 1.86 24.01
N GLY A 131 12.39 1.38 25.02
CA GLY A 131 10.95 1.65 25.16
C GLY A 131 10.07 0.52 24.65
N ARG A 132 8.74 0.69 24.79
CA ARG A 132 7.75 -0.36 24.54
C ARG A 132 7.11 -0.31 23.16
N ASP A 133 7.56 0.59 22.29
CA ASP A 133 6.88 0.87 21.03
C ASP A 133 7.56 0.17 19.86
N ASP A 134 6.73 -0.36 18.97
CA ASP A 134 7.18 -1.10 17.80
C ASP A 134 7.92 -0.21 16.79
N VAL A 135 8.95 -0.77 16.17
CA VAL A 135 9.62 -0.22 14.99
C VAL A 135 8.70 -0.41 13.79
N THR A 136 8.37 0.70 13.13
CA THR A 136 7.37 0.73 12.07
C THR A 136 7.93 1.19 10.72
N ALA A 137 9.10 1.82 10.72
CA ALA A 137 9.78 2.25 9.49
C ALA A 137 11.30 2.30 9.69
N ILE A 138 12.07 2.08 8.63
CA ILE A 138 13.55 2.17 8.62
C ILE A 138 14.03 2.97 7.40
N ALA A 139 15.05 3.79 7.63
CA ALA A 139 15.88 4.44 6.62
C ALA A 139 17.36 4.23 6.95
N LEU A 140 18.21 4.37 5.93
CA LEU A 140 19.62 4.03 6.01
C LEU A 140 20.45 5.21 5.52
N ASP A 141 21.51 5.51 6.25
CA ASP A 141 22.66 6.25 5.74
C ASP A 141 23.70 5.22 5.31
N GLU A 142 23.77 4.92 4.02
CA GLU A 142 24.74 3.94 3.50
C GLU A 142 26.19 4.45 3.63
N GLU A 143 26.41 5.78 3.60
CA GLU A 143 27.75 6.35 3.69
C GLU A 143 28.34 6.19 5.09
N ASN A 144 27.51 6.42 6.12
CA ASN A 144 27.94 6.37 7.52
C ASN A 144 27.58 5.05 8.22
N GLY A 145 26.79 4.19 7.58
CA GLY A 145 26.30 2.93 8.16
C GLY A 145 25.26 3.14 9.27
N ASP A 146 24.56 4.27 9.27
CA ASP A 146 23.55 4.59 10.27
C ASP A 146 22.17 4.09 9.87
N VAL A 147 21.42 3.60 10.85
CA VAL A 147 20.07 3.08 10.69
C VAL A 147 19.11 3.98 11.45
N PHE A 148 18.27 4.71 10.72
CA PHE A 148 17.18 5.49 11.30
C PHE A 148 15.92 4.64 11.43
N THR A 149 15.29 4.67 12.59
CA THR A 149 14.08 3.90 12.89
C THR A 149 12.95 4.83 13.31
N GLY A 150 11.79 4.72 12.65
CA GLY A 150 10.55 5.33 13.08
C GLY A 150 9.71 4.35 13.91
N ARG A 151 8.95 4.87 14.88
CA ARG A 151 8.21 4.05 15.85
C ARG A 151 6.72 4.32 15.93
N ALA A 152 6.00 3.39 16.54
CA ALA A 152 4.57 3.50 16.85
C ALA A 152 4.21 4.73 17.69
N SER A 153 5.10 5.18 18.58
CA SER A 153 4.94 6.39 19.39
C SER A 153 5.32 7.70 18.69
N GLY A 154 5.71 7.65 17.42
CA GLY A 154 6.14 8.82 16.68
C GLY A 154 7.60 9.22 16.92
N ILE A 155 8.32 8.48 17.76
CA ILE A 155 9.75 8.71 18.03
C ILE A 155 10.58 8.18 16.85
N ILE A 156 11.64 8.92 16.52
CA ILE A 156 12.68 8.50 15.60
C ILE A 156 13.96 8.30 16.38
N ASN A 157 14.63 7.19 16.15
CA ASN A 157 15.96 6.92 16.68
C ASN A 157 16.94 6.71 15.54
N ALA A 158 18.22 6.90 15.81
CA ALA A 158 19.29 6.46 14.91
C ALA A 158 20.21 5.49 15.65
N VAL A 159 20.71 4.49 14.92
CA VAL A 159 21.58 3.43 15.43
C VAL A 159 22.76 3.27 14.48
N ARG A 160 23.98 3.50 14.96
CA ARG A 160 25.21 3.31 14.19
C ARG A 160 25.65 1.85 14.17
N ARG A 161 25.83 1.29 12.98
CA ARG A 161 26.32 -0.08 12.80
C ARG A 161 27.76 -0.25 13.30
N GLY A 162 28.07 -1.41 13.88
CA GLY A 162 29.42 -1.74 14.36
C GLY A 162 29.78 -1.20 15.75
N SER A 163 28.92 -0.37 16.36
CA SER A 163 29.06 -0.02 17.77
C SER A 163 28.58 -1.19 18.65
N SER A 164 29.46 -1.73 19.49
CA SER A 164 29.13 -2.84 20.41
C SER A 164 28.08 -2.48 21.46
N MET A 165 27.90 -1.18 21.69
CA MET A 165 26.73 -0.60 22.33
C MET A 165 25.92 0.08 21.25
N ILE A 166 24.67 -0.34 21.04
CA ILE A 166 23.64 0.47 20.37
C ILE A 166 23.62 1.81 21.09
N ARG A 167 24.38 2.77 20.58
CA ARG A 167 24.31 4.14 21.09
C ARG A 167 23.03 4.69 20.52
N GLU A 168 22.03 4.76 21.37
CA GLU A 168 20.81 5.50 21.09
C GLU A 168 21.19 6.96 20.93
N SER A 169 21.52 7.36 19.70
CA SER A 169 21.49 8.77 19.33
C SER A 169 20.02 9.14 19.27
N TYR A 170 19.53 9.71 20.37
CA TYR A 170 18.20 10.30 20.43
C TYR A 170 18.16 11.44 19.42
N ILE A 171 17.55 11.22 18.26
CA ILE A 171 16.96 12.34 17.54
C ILE A 171 15.90 12.87 18.51
N ARG A 172 16.20 14.02 19.11
CA ARG A 172 15.44 14.59 20.21
C ARG A 172 13.95 14.55 19.84
N ARG A 173 13.12 14.08 20.78
CA ARG A 173 11.65 14.11 20.72
C ARG A 173 11.25 15.38 19.98
N ILE A 174 10.62 15.22 18.82
CA ILE A 174 10.09 16.35 18.04
C ILE A 174 9.25 17.17 19.03
N PRO A 175 9.69 18.39 19.38
CA PRO A 175 9.08 19.14 20.46
C PRO A 175 7.74 19.61 19.95
N ASP A 176 6.67 19.01 20.47
CA ASP A 176 5.42 19.69 20.79
C ASP A 176 4.52 18.72 21.57
N ASN A 177 3.78 19.26 22.54
CA ASN A 177 2.93 18.57 23.53
C ASN A 177 1.72 17.80 22.94
N GLY A 178 1.79 17.34 21.69
CA GLY A 178 0.78 16.53 21.03
C GLY A 178 1.21 15.06 20.97
N THR A 179 0.24 14.16 21.10
CA THR A 179 0.42 12.74 20.79
C THR A 179 0.91 12.59 19.35
N ILE A 180 2.22 12.31 19.18
CA ILE A 180 2.79 12.06 17.87
C ILE A 180 2.22 10.74 17.37
N GLY A 181 1.62 10.80 16.19
CA GLY A 181 1.10 9.62 15.51
C GLY A 181 2.21 8.64 15.14
N THR A 182 1.85 7.38 14.86
CA THR A 182 2.81 6.36 14.44
C THR A 182 3.60 6.78 13.21
N VAL A 183 4.93 6.67 13.24
CA VAL A 183 5.77 6.88 12.05
C VAL A 183 5.47 5.77 11.05
N ILE A 184 4.91 6.09 9.90
CA ILE A 184 4.56 5.12 8.85
C ILE A 184 5.59 5.07 7.72
N GLY A 185 6.50 6.03 7.68
CA GLY A 185 7.62 6.03 6.75
C GLY A 185 8.68 7.02 7.15
N ILE A 186 9.91 6.69 6.81
CA ILE A 186 11.10 7.47 7.08
C ILE A 186 12.03 7.31 5.88
N ASN A 187 12.73 8.38 5.50
CA ASN A 187 13.73 8.33 4.46
C ASN A 187 14.80 9.37 4.74
N TYR A 188 16.02 9.05 4.31
CA TYR A 188 17.19 9.85 4.52
C TYR A 188 17.81 10.16 3.15
N ASN A 189 18.05 11.43 2.89
CA ASN A 189 18.75 11.86 1.69
C ASN A 189 20.21 12.18 2.06
N PRO A 190 21.19 11.35 1.66
CA PRO A 190 22.59 11.62 1.99
C PRO A 190 23.11 12.91 1.35
N ALA A 191 22.63 13.26 0.14
CA ALA A 191 23.10 14.45 -0.58
C ALA A 191 22.70 15.75 0.12
N THR A 192 21.53 15.79 0.76
CA THR A 192 21.06 16.99 1.48
C THR A 192 21.22 16.86 3.00
N ARG A 193 21.52 15.66 3.50
CA ARG A 193 21.49 15.29 4.93
C ARG A 193 20.14 15.61 5.59
N PHE A 194 19.06 15.56 4.82
CA PHE A 194 17.71 15.69 5.36
C PHE A 194 17.14 14.31 5.67
N LEU A 195 16.58 14.21 6.88
CA LEU A 195 15.72 13.12 7.26
C LEU A 195 14.29 13.62 7.27
N TRP A 196 13.41 12.88 6.62
CA TRP A 196 12.00 13.13 6.73
C TRP A 196 11.29 11.92 7.30
N SER A 197 10.23 12.21 8.03
CA SER A 197 9.35 11.23 8.64
C SER A 197 7.91 11.59 8.37
N LEU A 198 7.12 10.54 8.23
CA LEU A 198 5.70 10.63 8.01
C LEU A 198 4.99 9.96 9.17
N SER A 199 4.11 10.69 9.84
CA SER A 199 3.36 10.18 11.00
C SER A 199 1.87 10.13 10.73
N GLN A 200 1.27 8.95 10.93
CA GLN A 200 -0.16 8.73 10.78
C GLN A 200 -0.93 9.24 12.00
N GLY A 201 -1.95 10.07 11.80
CA GLY A 201 -2.81 10.60 12.86
C GLY A 201 -2.71 12.11 13.06
N MET A 202 -1.62 12.74 12.61
CA MET A 202 -1.44 14.20 12.71
C MET A 202 -1.69 14.94 11.39
N HIS A 203 -2.08 14.22 10.33
CA HIS A 203 -2.14 14.73 8.96
C HIS A 203 -0.90 15.54 8.59
N SER A 204 0.28 15.14 9.08
CA SER A 204 1.48 15.94 8.91
C SER A 204 2.71 15.15 8.51
N VAL A 205 3.50 15.77 7.64
CA VAL A 205 4.85 15.33 7.27
C VAL A 205 5.84 16.20 8.01
N LEU A 206 6.87 15.60 8.56
CA LEU A 206 7.94 16.28 9.27
C LEU A 206 9.23 16.10 8.47
N CYS A 207 9.87 17.20 8.09
CA CYS A 207 11.17 17.19 7.44
C CYS A 207 12.14 18.00 8.30
N GLY A 208 13.32 17.46 8.57
CA GLY A 208 14.36 18.14 9.32
C GLY A 208 15.73 17.83 8.74
N GLY A 209 16.60 18.84 8.73
CA GLY A 209 18.02 18.63 8.46
C GLY A 209 18.62 17.92 9.66
N ILE A 210 19.47 16.94 9.39
CA ILE A 210 20.24 16.26 10.42
C ILE A 210 21.65 16.83 10.43
N SER A 211 22.07 17.33 11.58
CA SER A 211 23.48 17.57 11.87
C SER A 211 23.99 16.53 12.86
N GLU A 212 25.18 16.00 12.57
CA GLU A 212 25.93 15.21 13.54
C GLU A 212 26.59 16.16 14.54
N ASP A 213 26.26 15.99 15.81
CA ASP A 213 26.95 16.62 16.92
C ASP A 213 27.59 15.56 17.81
N THR A 214 28.82 15.82 18.24
CA THR A 214 29.52 14.98 19.20
C THR A 214 29.50 15.64 20.56
N TYR A 215 28.94 14.98 21.57
CA TYR A 215 29.00 15.42 22.97
C TYR A 215 29.46 14.27 23.85
N ASN A 216 30.53 14.47 24.64
CA ASN A 216 31.13 13.44 25.50
C ASN A 216 31.41 12.11 24.77
N ASP A 217 32.11 12.19 23.63
CA ASP A 217 32.42 11.06 22.74
C ASP A 217 31.21 10.27 22.24
N SER A 218 29.99 10.78 22.45
CA SER A 218 28.74 10.18 21.99
C SER A 218 28.22 10.97 20.80
N PHE A 219 27.87 10.26 19.73
CA PHE A 219 27.24 10.85 18.55
C PHE A 219 25.77 11.11 18.86
N PHE A 220 25.33 12.31 18.55
CA PHE A 220 23.93 12.71 18.59
C PHE A 220 23.58 13.33 17.25
N TYR A 221 22.33 13.16 16.86
CA TYR A 221 21.77 13.85 15.72
C TYR A 221 20.90 14.97 16.25
N ASP A 222 21.28 16.21 15.95
CA ASP A 222 20.38 17.34 16.15
C ASP A 222 19.53 17.54 14.89
N LEU A 223 18.25 17.80 15.11
CA LEU A 223 17.29 17.99 14.04
C LEU A 223 17.07 19.50 13.88
N HIS A 224 17.76 20.09 12.92
CA HIS A 224 17.62 21.51 12.62
C HIS A 224 16.64 21.74 11.45
N SER A 225 16.19 22.99 11.29
CA SER A 225 15.34 23.39 10.15
C SER A 225 14.07 22.56 9.99
N MET A 226 13.46 22.16 11.11
CA MET A 226 12.23 21.38 11.09
C MET A 226 11.09 22.13 10.43
N THR A 227 10.51 21.51 9.41
CA THR A 227 9.30 22.00 8.76
C THR A 227 8.22 20.94 8.85
N ARG A 228 7.09 21.35 9.42
CA ARG A 228 5.87 20.55 9.50
C ARG A 228 4.94 20.94 8.37
N LEU A 229 4.72 20.03 7.44
CA LEU A 229 3.67 20.18 6.45
C LEU A 229 2.38 19.62 7.04
N GLN A 230 1.40 20.49 7.30
CA GLN A 230 0.04 20.04 7.58
C GLN A 230 -0.67 19.81 6.25
N LEU A 231 -1.08 18.57 6.01
CA LEU A 231 -1.87 18.22 4.85
C LEU A 231 -3.26 18.83 5.00
N TRP A 232 -3.65 19.58 3.99
CA TRP A 232 -5.00 20.14 3.89
C TRP A 232 -6.03 19.00 3.63
N ASP A 233 -7.29 19.23 4.04
CA ASP A 233 -8.47 18.42 3.68
C ASP A 233 -8.66 17.04 4.34
N ASP A 234 -8.33 16.88 5.63
CA ASP A 234 -8.56 15.64 6.41
C ASP A 234 -7.98 14.37 5.74
N LYS A 235 -6.95 14.54 4.92
CA LYS A 235 -6.37 13.44 4.13
C LYS A 235 -5.51 12.55 5.01
N CYS A 236 -5.89 11.28 5.12
CA CYS A 236 -5.02 10.27 5.73
C CYS A 236 -3.86 9.94 4.78
N VAL A 237 -2.67 9.83 5.35
CA VAL A 237 -1.48 9.34 4.64
C VAL A 237 -1.31 7.85 4.93
N PHE A 238 -1.02 7.09 3.88
CA PHE A 238 -0.83 5.64 3.97
C PHE A 238 0.60 5.23 3.67
N SER A 239 1.30 5.97 2.80
CA SER A 239 2.64 5.62 2.36
C SER A 239 3.39 6.84 1.86
N CYS A 240 4.70 6.68 1.73
CA CYS A 240 5.59 7.68 1.16
C CYS A 240 6.77 7.05 0.45
N ALA A 241 7.35 7.79 -0.48
CA ALA A 241 8.57 7.42 -1.19
C ALA A 241 9.40 8.68 -1.48
N GLN A 242 10.70 8.50 -1.70
CA GLN A 242 11.59 9.56 -2.14
C GLN A 242 11.99 9.35 -3.60
N SER A 243 12.09 10.44 -4.35
CA SER A 243 12.70 10.45 -5.67
C SER A 243 14.23 10.44 -5.57
N PRO A 244 14.95 10.00 -6.60
CA PRO A 244 16.41 10.12 -6.66
C PRO A 244 16.96 11.53 -6.40
N GLN A 245 16.23 12.60 -6.74
CA GLN A 245 16.59 14.00 -6.48
C GLN A 245 16.23 14.46 -5.06
N GLY A 246 15.51 13.63 -4.30
CA GLY A 246 15.12 13.92 -2.92
C GLY A 246 13.67 14.33 -2.73
N ASP A 247 12.90 14.50 -3.80
CA ASP A 247 11.49 14.90 -3.71
C ASP A 247 10.63 13.82 -3.05
N ILE A 248 9.56 14.25 -2.38
CA ILE A 248 8.75 13.38 -1.55
C ILE A 248 7.43 13.11 -2.27
N LEU A 249 7.05 11.84 -2.36
CA LEU A 249 5.74 11.39 -2.82
C LEU A 249 4.95 10.84 -1.65
N LEU A 250 3.69 11.25 -1.54
CA LEU A 250 2.75 10.78 -0.53
C LEU A 250 1.57 10.06 -1.18
N GLY A 251 1.25 8.87 -0.67
CA GLY A 251 0.02 8.15 -0.94
C GLY A 251 -1.07 8.52 0.07
N LEU A 252 -2.18 9.09 -0.41
CA LEU A 252 -3.27 9.63 0.41
C LEU A 252 -4.61 8.94 0.12
N ASN A 253 -5.62 9.27 0.92
CA ASN A 253 -7.02 8.93 0.65
C ASN A 253 -7.54 9.66 -0.60
N GLY A 254 -7.79 8.87 -1.65
CA GLY A 254 -8.25 9.33 -2.96
C GLY A 254 -7.30 10.27 -3.71
N GLN A 255 -6.02 10.38 -3.32
CA GLN A 255 -5.09 11.32 -3.95
C GLN A 255 -3.64 10.87 -3.77
N ILE A 256 -2.75 11.38 -4.61
CA ILE A 256 -1.31 11.42 -4.35
C ILE A 256 -0.82 12.86 -4.41
N GLN A 257 0.21 13.17 -3.64
CA GLN A 257 0.83 14.49 -3.64
C GLN A 257 2.35 14.37 -3.68
N THR A 258 3.00 15.26 -4.43
CA THR A 258 4.47 15.38 -4.45
C THR A 258 4.89 16.71 -3.84
N PHE A 259 6.03 16.70 -3.16
CA PHE A 259 6.62 17.84 -2.46
C PHE A 259 8.12 17.93 -2.73
N THR A 260 8.67 19.13 -2.64
CA THR A 260 10.11 19.33 -2.70
C THR A 260 10.80 18.64 -1.53
N GLY A 261 11.93 17.99 -1.79
CA GLY A 261 12.78 17.33 -0.79
C GLY A 261 13.57 18.24 0.15
N THR A 262 13.28 19.53 0.18
CA THR A 262 14.03 20.55 0.92
C THR A 262 13.25 21.05 2.13
N ALA A 263 13.91 21.82 3.01
CA ALA A 263 13.29 22.40 4.20
C ALA A 263 11.96 23.14 3.90
N GLY A 264 11.79 23.74 2.72
CA GLY A 264 10.58 24.49 2.38
C GLY A 264 9.32 23.64 2.15
N LEU A 265 9.44 22.32 1.92
CA LEU A 265 8.33 21.38 1.65
C LEU A 265 7.22 21.96 0.75
N HIS A 266 7.57 22.52 -0.40
CA HIS A 266 6.60 23.06 -1.35
C HIS A 266 5.92 21.95 -2.13
N ARG A 267 4.59 21.99 -2.22
CA ARG A 267 3.81 21.04 -3.02
C ARG A 267 4.08 21.26 -4.51
N LEU A 268 4.59 20.22 -5.17
CA LEU A 268 4.88 20.19 -6.60
C LEU A 268 3.64 19.77 -7.40
N CYS A 269 2.92 18.75 -6.93
CA CYS A 269 1.72 18.27 -7.61
C CYS A 269 0.71 17.62 -6.64
N ALA A 270 -0.55 17.63 -7.05
CA ALA A 270 -1.62 16.84 -6.45
C ALA A 270 -2.43 16.18 -7.57
N ILE A 271 -2.66 14.87 -7.47
CA ILE A 271 -3.36 14.10 -8.49
C ILE A 271 -4.46 13.29 -7.84
N ASP A 272 -5.71 13.58 -8.20
CA ASP A 272 -6.88 12.87 -7.70
C ASP A 272 -6.96 11.45 -8.27
N MET A 273 -7.29 10.52 -7.39
CA MET A 273 -7.35 9.10 -7.68
C MET A 273 -8.74 8.55 -7.38
N LYS A 274 -9.14 7.52 -8.11
CA LYS A 274 -10.44 6.85 -7.90
C LYS A 274 -10.48 5.97 -6.65
N SER A 275 -9.35 5.76 -5.98
CA SER A 275 -9.19 4.93 -4.78
C SER A 275 -7.97 5.39 -4.00
N ASP A 276 -7.91 5.02 -2.71
CA ASP A 276 -6.80 5.32 -1.80
C ASP A 276 -5.48 4.75 -2.34
N ALA A 277 -4.43 5.58 -2.33
CA ALA A 277 -3.06 5.16 -2.64
C ALA A 277 -2.41 4.62 -1.36
N THR A 278 -2.53 3.32 -1.17
CA THR A 278 -2.04 2.62 0.03
C THR A 278 -0.54 2.39 0.01
N SER A 279 0.07 2.34 -1.18
CA SER A 279 1.51 2.24 -1.37
C SER A 279 1.93 3.07 -2.58
N VAL A 280 3.11 3.68 -2.53
CA VAL A 280 3.65 4.51 -3.61
C VAL A 280 5.13 4.25 -3.77
N CYS A 281 5.64 4.37 -5.00
CA CYS A 281 7.08 4.34 -5.27
C CYS A 281 7.42 5.14 -6.53
N TYR A 282 8.64 5.67 -6.57
CA TYR A 282 9.22 6.22 -7.80
C TYR A 282 9.84 5.09 -8.62
N GLU A 283 9.62 5.12 -9.93
CA GLU A 283 10.47 4.41 -10.89
C GLU A 283 11.62 5.32 -11.34
N GLN A 284 11.27 6.56 -11.69
CA GLN A 284 12.13 7.66 -12.10
C GLN A 284 11.52 8.95 -11.55
N GLU A 285 12.23 10.08 -11.61
CA GLU A 285 11.73 11.39 -11.13
C GLU A 285 10.30 11.71 -11.57
N GLN A 286 9.97 11.36 -12.81
CA GLN A 286 8.71 11.76 -13.43
C GLN A 286 7.69 10.63 -13.53
N VAL A 287 8.09 9.39 -13.24
CA VAL A 287 7.20 8.23 -13.35
C VAL A 287 7.06 7.59 -11.98
N ILE A 288 5.82 7.59 -11.50
CA ILE A 288 5.46 7.08 -10.18
C ILE A 288 4.44 5.97 -10.32
N PHE A 289 4.49 5.04 -9.38
CA PHE A 289 3.52 3.98 -9.25
C PHE A 289 2.78 4.11 -7.93
N ALA A 290 1.48 3.84 -7.99
CA ALA A 290 0.62 3.81 -6.82
C ALA A 290 -0.16 2.50 -6.77
N GLY A 291 0.10 1.72 -5.73
CA GLY A 291 -0.73 0.58 -5.34
C GLY A 291 -1.96 1.08 -4.60
N CYS A 292 -3.14 0.65 -5.07
CA CYS A 292 -4.41 1.19 -4.59
C CYS A 292 -5.20 0.18 -3.77
N ARG A 293 -6.10 0.69 -2.92
CA ARG A 293 -7.02 -0.14 -2.12
C ARG A 293 -7.98 -0.97 -2.97
N ASP A 294 -8.31 -0.53 -4.17
CA ASP A 294 -9.14 -1.27 -5.13
C ASP A 294 -8.41 -2.40 -5.89
N GLY A 295 -7.12 -2.61 -5.56
CA GLY A 295 -6.25 -3.63 -6.17
C GLY A 295 -5.64 -3.24 -7.50
N ASN A 296 -5.90 -2.03 -8.01
CA ASN A 296 -5.21 -1.53 -9.20
C ASN A 296 -3.82 -1.00 -8.84
N LEU A 297 -2.87 -1.20 -9.73
CA LEU A 297 -1.60 -0.50 -9.74
C LEU A 297 -1.68 0.56 -10.82
N ARG A 298 -1.48 1.81 -10.43
CA ARG A 298 -1.56 2.95 -11.32
C ARG A 298 -0.16 3.46 -11.62
N GLN A 299 0.17 3.53 -12.90
CA GLN A 299 1.36 4.21 -13.40
C GLN A 299 0.97 5.64 -13.75
N ILE A 300 1.76 6.59 -13.28
CA ILE A 300 1.46 8.00 -13.40
C ILE A 300 2.72 8.70 -13.88
N ASP A 301 2.63 9.34 -15.05
CA ASP A 301 3.68 10.26 -15.51
C ASP A 301 3.29 11.66 -15.05
N VAL A 302 4.08 12.26 -14.16
CA VAL A 302 3.79 13.57 -13.59
C VAL A 302 3.87 14.69 -14.63
N ARG A 303 4.47 14.46 -15.81
CA ARG A 303 4.51 15.42 -16.91
C ARG A 303 3.25 15.42 -17.76
N GLU A 304 2.52 14.30 -17.83
CA GLU A 304 1.37 14.20 -18.71
C GLU A 304 0.21 15.08 -18.19
N ASP A 305 -0.41 15.83 -19.11
CA ASP A 305 -1.43 16.81 -18.77
C ASP A 305 -2.80 16.15 -18.39
N ASN A 306 -3.61 16.89 -17.63
CA ASN A 306 -4.79 16.47 -16.86
C ASN A 306 -5.99 15.93 -17.68
N LYS A 307 -5.85 15.67 -18.99
CA LYS A 307 -6.93 15.09 -19.83
C LYS A 307 -7.10 13.57 -19.64
N GLY A 308 -6.92 13.07 -18.41
CA GLY A 308 -7.11 11.66 -18.04
C GLY A 308 -6.11 10.66 -18.62
N LYS A 309 -5.14 11.10 -19.44
CA LYS A 309 -4.03 10.25 -19.93
C LYS A 309 -2.98 9.97 -18.87
N ARG A 310 -2.87 10.90 -17.91
CA ARG A 310 -1.88 10.93 -16.82
C ARG A 310 -1.85 9.68 -15.95
N ILE A 311 -2.99 8.99 -15.79
CA ILE A 311 -3.12 7.81 -14.93
C ILE A 311 -3.45 6.61 -15.81
N LYS A 312 -2.49 5.71 -15.97
CA LYS A 312 -2.69 4.40 -16.58
C LYS A 312 -2.88 3.38 -15.47
N SER A 313 -3.83 2.45 -15.63
CA SER A 313 -4.01 1.32 -14.70
C SER A 313 -3.78 -0.03 -15.41
N PRO A 314 -2.56 -0.29 -15.91
CA PRO A 314 -2.27 -1.47 -16.70
C PRO A 314 -2.20 -2.76 -15.86
N PHE A 315 -1.97 -2.68 -14.55
CA PHE A 315 -1.82 -3.86 -13.70
C PHE A 315 -2.86 -3.90 -12.59
N ARG A 316 -3.28 -5.10 -12.23
CA ARG A 316 -4.30 -5.32 -11.20
C ARG A 316 -4.07 -6.65 -10.49
N ILE A 317 -4.27 -6.64 -9.17
CA ILE A 317 -4.38 -7.82 -8.34
C ILE A 317 -5.79 -7.93 -7.74
N SER A 318 -6.11 -9.08 -7.15
CA SER A 318 -7.45 -9.40 -6.62
C SER A 318 -7.75 -8.81 -5.25
N SER A 319 -6.80 -8.10 -4.63
CA SER A 319 -6.89 -7.59 -3.25
C SER A 319 -6.32 -6.16 -3.15
N PRO A 320 -6.64 -5.40 -2.09
CA PRO A 320 -5.96 -4.14 -1.81
C PRO A 320 -4.43 -4.31 -1.85
N VAL A 321 -3.74 -3.39 -2.54
CA VAL A 321 -2.27 -3.41 -2.60
C VAL A 321 -1.72 -2.92 -1.26
N THR A 322 -0.78 -3.66 -0.67
CA THR A 322 -0.14 -3.30 0.60
C THR A 322 1.23 -2.69 0.37
N ASN A 323 2.02 -3.28 -0.54
CA ASN A 323 3.32 -2.75 -0.94
C ASN A 323 3.48 -2.80 -2.45
N ILE A 324 4.26 -1.86 -2.99
CA ILE A 324 4.64 -1.80 -4.40
C ILE A 324 6.12 -1.42 -4.50
N GLY A 325 6.81 -2.02 -5.46
CA GLY A 325 8.17 -1.66 -5.81
C GLY A 325 8.41 -1.86 -7.29
N VAL A 326 9.25 -1.01 -7.88
CA VAL A 326 9.61 -1.08 -9.29
C VAL A 326 11.12 -1.09 -9.42
N ARG A 327 11.65 -2.09 -10.12
CA ARG A 327 13.08 -2.21 -10.42
C ARG A 327 13.30 -2.82 -11.81
N GLY A 328 14.11 -2.15 -12.61
CA GLY A 328 14.35 -2.55 -14.00
C GLY A 328 13.03 -2.67 -14.76
N ASP A 329 12.77 -3.84 -15.32
CA ASP A 329 11.56 -4.14 -16.07
C ASP A 329 10.45 -4.77 -15.22
N TYR A 330 10.67 -4.95 -13.92
CA TYR A 330 9.74 -5.65 -13.05
C TYR A 330 9.00 -4.68 -12.14
N ILE A 331 7.70 -4.92 -12.00
CA ILE A 331 6.85 -4.31 -10.99
C ILE A 331 6.41 -5.42 -10.06
N ALA A 332 6.81 -5.30 -8.80
CA ALA A 332 6.43 -6.25 -7.77
C ALA A 332 5.45 -5.60 -6.80
N CYS A 333 4.46 -6.36 -6.37
CA CYS A 333 3.53 -5.88 -5.36
C CYS A 333 3.06 -7.01 -4.45
N THR A 334 2.62 -6.61 -3.26
CA THR A 334 1.92 -7.50 -2.33
C THR A 334 0.53 -6.97 -2.04
N GLY A 335 -0.36 -7.86 -1.64
CA GLY A 335 -1.74 -7.50 -1.31
C GLY A 335 -2.23 -8.16 -0.03
N LEU A 336 -3.29 -7.58 0.53
CA LEU A 336 -3.84 -7.92 1.85
C LEU A 336 -4.31 -9.38 1.99
N GLN A 337 -4.63 -10.05 0.89
CA GLN A 337 -5.09 -11.45 0.87
C GLN A 337 -3.93 -12.44 0.68
N GLY A 338 -2.75 -12.09 1.18
CA GLY A 338 -1.57 -12.95 1.06
C GLY A 338 -1.12 -13.15 -0.38
N VAL A 339 -1.34 -12.16 -1.26
CA VAL A 339 -0.96 -12.25 -2.67
C VAL A 339 0.36 -11.54 -2.89
N VAL A 340 1.30 -12.21 -3.55
CA VAL A 340 2.49 -11.61 -4.16
C VAL A 340 2.34 -11.72 -5.67
N ALA A 341 2.57 -10.62 -6.40
CA ALA A 341 2.50 -10.62 -7.85
C ALA A 341 3.65 -9.83 -8.44
N VAL A 342 4.19 -10.32 -9.55
CA VAL A 342 5.20 -9.63 -10.34
C VAL A 342 4.72 -9.50 -11.78
N PHE A 343 4.88 -8.30 -12.33
CA PHE A 343 4.49 -7.93 -13.69
C PHE A 343 5.72 -7.50 -14.48
N ASP A 344 5.67 -7.76 -15.79
CA ASP A 344 6.59 -7.14 -16.74
C ASP A 344 6.05 -5.76 -17.13
N LYS A 345 6.83 -4.72 -16.87
CA LYS A 345 6.49 -3.33 -17.19
C LYS A 345 6.45 -3.08 -18.69
N ARG A 346 7.23 -3.83 -19.49
CA ARG A 346 7.31 -3.68 -20.96
C ARG A 346 6.01 -4.10 -21.64
N HIS A 347 5.30 -5.06 -21.04
CA HIS A 347 4.09 -5.63 -21.58
C HIS A 347 2.90 -5.32 -20.67
N GLU A 348 2.07 -4.36 -21.06
CA GLU A 348 0.87 -4.01 -20.30
C GLU A 348 0.03 -5.26 -19.99
N LYS A 349 -0.37 -5.42 -18.73
CA LYS A 349 -1.17 -6.55 -18.20
C LYS A 349 -0.47 -7.91 -18.15
N GLN A 350 0.81 -8.03 -18.50
CA GLN A 350 1.51 -9.31 -18.37
C GLN A 350 1.90 -9.57 -16.92
N LEU A 351 1.09 -10.41 -16.25
CA LEU A 351 1.47 -11.04 -14.99
C LEU A 351 2.52 -12.10 -15.29
N LEU A 352 3.75 -11.91 -14.79
CA LEU A 352 4.82 -12.90 -14.94
C LEU A 352 4.53 -14.10 -14.04
N TRP A 353 4.28 -13.84 -12.77
CA TRP A 353 3.95 -14.87 -11.82
C TRP A 353 3.21 -14.31 -10.60
N LYS A 354 2.56 -15.21 -9.88
CA LYS A 354 1.85 -14.93 -8.64
C LYS A 354 2.17 -16.03 -7.62
N ALA A 355 2.43 -15.63 -6.38
CA ALA A 355 2.65 -16.50 -5.25
C ALA A 355 1.77 -16.10 -4.08
N SER A 356 1.74 -16.94 -3.05
CA SER A 356 1.05 -16.68 -1.79
C SER A 356 2.04 -16.48 -0.65
N TYR A 357 1.74 -15.56 0.26
CA TYR A 357 2.45 -15.35 1.51
C TYR A 357 1.45 -15.20 2.66
N LYS A 358 1.90 -15.31 3.92
CA LYS A 358 0.99 -15.24 5.07
C LYS A 358 0.76 -13.78 5.46
N ASN A 359 -0.47 -13.31 5.22
CA ASN A 359 -0.95 -12.00 5.65
C ASN A 359 -2.34 -12.13 6.28
N ASP A 360 -2.44 -11.92 7.59
CA ASP A 360 -3.64 -11.99 8.42
C ASP A 360 -4.43 -10.67 8.42
N CYS A 361 -4.16 -9.78 7.45
CA CYS A 361 -4.74 -8.43 7.22
C CYS A 361 -3.90 -7.24 7.69
N THR A 362 -2.57 -7.37 7.65
CA THR A 362 -1.62 -6.30 7.96
C THR A 362 -1.22 -5.54 6.68
N PHE A 363 -1.36 -4.21 6.69
CA PHE A 363 -0.91 -3.34 5.57
C PHE A 363 0.60 -3.06 5.59
N ARG A 364 1.24 -3.22 6.75
CA ARG A 364 2.64 -2.84 6.99
C ARG A 364 3.51 -4.07 7.20
N HIS A 365 3.57 -4.91 6.17
CA HIS A 365 4.56 -5.97 6.10
C HIS A 365 5.86 -5.45 5.55
N GLY A 366 6.97 -5.91 6.12
CA GLY A 366 8.29 -5.71 5.57
C GLY A 366 8.34 -6.12 4.09
N PHE A 367 8.78 -5.20 3.24
CA PHE A 367 8.88 -5.40 1.80
C PHE A 367 10.11 -4.65 1.29
N ALA A 368 10.96 -5.35 0.52
CA ALA A 368 12.15 -4.76 -0.05
C ALA A 368 12.55 -5.44 -1.36
N LEU A 369 12.89 -4.63 -2.37
CA LEU A 369 13.49 -5.09 -3.61
C LEU A 369 14.99 -4.94 -3.54
N ASP A 370 15.71 -5.99 -3.94
CA ASP A 370 17.16 -5.99 -4.01
C ASP A 370 17.66 -4.95 -5.04
N PRO A 371 18.79 -4.26 -4.78
CA PRO A 371 19.33 -3.24 -5.68
C PRO A 371 19.62 -3.73 -7.09
N SER A 372 20.03 -5.00 -7.26
CA SER A 372 20.26 -5.62 -8.57
C SER A 372 18.96 -5.91 -9.33
N GLY A 373 17.79 -5.79 -8.70
CA GLY A 373 16.49 -6.02 -9.32
C GLY A 373 16.22 -7.50 -9.60
N ARG A 374 16.91 -8.41 -8.92
CA ARG A 374 16.73 -9.86 -9.07
C ARG A 374 15.86 -10.47 -7.98
N LEU A 375 15.89 -9.90 -6.79
CA LEU A 375 15.27 -10.49 -5.60
C LEU A 375 14.27 -9.55 -4.95
N MET A 376 13.33 -10.15 -4.23
CA MET A 376 12.36 -9.46 -3.41
C MET A 376 12.17 -10.21 -2.10
N MET A 377 12.13 -9.45 -1.00
CA MET A 377 11.81 -9.98 0.33
C MET A 377 10.43 -9.53 0.77
N VAL A 378 9.69 -10.46 1.37
CA VAL A 378 8.36 -10.21 1.94
C VAL A 378 8.27 -10.84 3.32
N ALA A 379 7.96 -10.02 4.33
CA ALA A 379 7.67 -10.49 5.68
C ALA A 379 6.29 -11.14 5.76
N ASN A 380 6.17 -12.12 6.66
CA ASN A 380 4.95 -12.85 6.93
C ASN A 380 4.44 -12.59 8.36
N ASP A 381 3.14 -12.80 8.57
CA ASP A 381 2.52 -12.81 9.91
C ASP A 381 2.83 -14.09 10.73
N ASP A 382 3.76 -14.93 10.29
CA ASP A 382 4.30 -16.08 11.06
C ASP A 382 5.74 -15.85 11.51
N GLN A 383 6.16 -14.58 11.56
CA GLN A 383 7.51 -14.16 11.96
C GLN A 383 8.60 -14.74 11.06
N THR A 384 8.29 -15.06 9.80
CA THR A 384 9.28 -15.47 8.79
C THR A 384 9.38 -14.43 7.68
N VAL A 385 10.41 -14.57 6.85
CA VAL A 385 10.57 -13.81 5.61
C VAL A 385 10.73 -14.77 4.45
N GLN A 386 10.02 -14.49 3.36
CA GLN A 386 10.14 -15.19 2.09
C GLN A 386 10.95 -14.35 1.10
N LEU A 387 11.87 -15.00 0.40
CA LEU A 387 12.70 -14.43 -0.67
C LEU A 387 12.22 -14.97 -2.02
N PHE A 388 11.89 -14.06 -2.93
CA PHE A 388 11.40 -14.38 -4.26
C PHE A 388 12.37 -13.90 -5.33
N ASN A 389 12.49 -14.68 -6.41
CA ASN A 389 13.16 -14.25 -7.63
C ASN A 389 12.19 -13.47 -8.52
N LEU A 390 12.52 -12.21 -8.85
CA LEU A 390 11.69 -11.33 -9.66
C LEU A 390 11.56 -11.82 -11.10
N ALA A 391 12.65 -12.33 -11.69
CA ALA A 391 12.68 -12.73 -13.09
C ALA A 391 11.76 -13.92 -13.39
N GLY A 392 11.38 -14.70 -12.36
CA GLY A 392 10.61 -15.92 -12.52
C GLY A 392 11.38 -16.91 -13.38
N GLY A 393 12.23 -17.74 -12.76
CA GLY A 393 13.02 -18.72 -13.50
C GLY A 393 12.13 -19.53 -14.44
N GLU A 394 12.51 -19.59 -15.72
CA GLU A 394 11.90 -20.45 -16.73
C GLU A 394 12.08 -21.91 -16.34
N GLU A 395 11.21 -22.44 -15.48
CA GLU A 395 10.80 -23.85 -15.43
C GLU A 395 9.88 -24.03 -14.22
N ASN A 396 8.58 -23.86 -14.47
CA ASN A 396 7.50 -24.75 -14.01
C ASN A 396 6.17 -23.98 -14.02
N TRP A 397 5.41 -24.16 -15.10
CA TRP A 397 4.01 -23.77 -15.27
C TRP A 397 3.07 -24.60 -14.37
N GLY A 398 3.37 -24.70 -13.07
CA GLY A 398 2.60 -25.49 -12.13
C GLY A 398 3.15 -25.47 -10.71
N GLY A 399 3.17 -24.31 -10.04
CA GLY A 399 3.34 -24.29 -8.57
C GLY A 399 3.76 -22.95 -7.98
N SER A 400 2.98 -22.46 -7.01
CA SER A 400 3.24 -21.27 -6.16
C SER A 400 4.61 -21.28 -5.46
N ALA A 401 5.28 -22.43 -5.40
CA ALA A 401 6.57 -22.62 -4.73
C ALA A 401 7.81 -22.41 -5.62
N ALA A 402 7.68 -22.38 -6.96
CA ALA A 402 8.83 -22.40 -7.87
C ALA A 402 9.66 -21.09 -7.88
N ASN A 403 9.07 -19.97 -7.45
CA ASN A 403 9.77 -18.67 -7.39
C ASN A 403 10.26 -18.29 -5.99
N LEU A 404 9.97 -19.13 -4.99
CA LEU A 404 10.51 -19.00 -3.64
C LEU A 404 11.96 -19.48 -3.68
N VAL A 405 12.90 -18.55 -3.59
CA VAL A 405 14.33 -18.87 -3.51
C VAL A 405 14.62 -19.54 -2.16
N SER A 406 14.06 -19.00 -1.09
CA SER A 406 14.12 -19.56 0.25
C SER A 406 13.16 -18.79 1.17
N SER A 407 12.71 -19.40 2.28
CA SER A 407 12.48 -18.59 3.49
C SER A 407 13.86 -18.31 4.08
N VAL A 408 14.10 -17.14 4.67
CA VAL A 408 15.39 -16.83 5.32
C VAL A 408 15.70 -17.91 6.37
N ASN A 409 16.42 -18.96 5.97
CA ASN A 409 16.77 -20.22 6.66
C ASN A 409 15.73 -20.84 7.61
N GLY A 410 14.42 -20.64 7.39
CA GLY A 410 13.40 -21.02 8.39
C GLY A 410 13.56 -20.31 9.75
N HIS A 411 14.36 -19.23 9.79
CA HIS A 411 14.53 -18.39 10.95
C HIS A 411 13.21 -17.72 11.28
N LYS A 412 12.81 -17.84 12.55
CA LYS A 412 11.66 -17.13 13.11
C LYS A 412 12.17 -15.95 13.91
N PHE A 413 11.77 -14.75 13.49
CA PHE A 413 12.02 -13.53 14.24
C PHE A 413 11.19 -13.53 15.52
N ALA A 414 11.59 -12.75 16.52
CA ALA A 414 10.80 -12.65 17.76
C ALA A 414 9.42 -12.01 17.50
N ASP A 415 9.34 -11.12 16.51
CA ASP A 415 8.17 -10.32 16.16
C ASP A 415 7.93 -10.34 14.65
N ASN A 416 6.70 -9.99 14.24
CA ASN A 416 6.42 -9.75 12.83
C ASN A 416 7.19 -8.52 12.34
N LEU A 417 7.87 -8.65 11.19
CA LEU A 417 8.68 -7.58 10.65
C LEU A 417 7.80 -6.56 9.93
N ALA A 418 7.81 -5.32 10.42
CA ALA A 418 7.07 -4.21 9.84
C ALA A 418 7.80 -3.56 8.67
N CYS A 419 9.14 -3.62 8.65
CA CYS A 419 9.96 -2.96 7.65
C CYS A 419 11.24 -3.75 7.36
N ILE A 420 11.66 -3.74 6.09
CA ILE A 420 12.87 -4.39 5.58
C ILE A 420 13.52 -3.44 4.57
N ARG A 421 14.86 -3.37 4.57
CA ARG A 421 15.68 -2.61 3.62
C ARG A 421 16.94 -3.39 3.26
N TRP A 422 17.32 -3.32 1.99
CA TRP A 422 18.60 -3.81 1.51
C TRP A 422 19.69 -2.77 1.76
N THR A 423 20.90 -3.22 2.04
CA THR A 423 22.15 -2.45 2.04
C THR A 423 23.16 -3.14 1.13
N GLU A 424 24.28 -2.47 0.83
CA GLU A 424 25.39 -3.12 0.11
C GLU A 424 25.95 -4.35 0.85
N GLU A 425 25.89 -4.35 2.18
CA GLU A 425 26.48 -5.39 3.01
C GLU A 425 25.48 -6.44 3.52
N GLY A 426 24.19 -6.30 3.21
CA GLY A 426 23.17 -7.20 3.72
C GLY A 426 21.76 -6.60 3.73
N ILE A 427 21.00 -6.93 4.77
CA ILE A 427 19.61 -6.53 4.93
C ILE A 427 19.39 -6.09 6.36
N VAL A 428 18.70 -4.96 6.53
CA VAL A 428 18.24 -4.45 7.82
C VAL A 428 16.73 -4.65 7.90
N ALA A 429 16.24 -5.16 9.03
CA ALA A 429 14.83 -5.34 9.28
C ALA A 429 14.42 -4.88 10.69
N GLY A 430 13.18 -4.44 10.82
CA GLY A 430 12.61 -4.01 12.10
C GLY A 430 11.25 -4.66 12.34
N GLY A 431 11.05 -5.13 13.57
CA GLY A 431 9.79 -5.73 14.03
C GLY A 431 9.73 -5.73 15.55
N GLY A 432 8.56 -5.43 16.11
CA GLY A 432 8.42 -5.18 17.55
C GLY A 432 9.43 -4.13 18.02
N THR A 433 10.11 -4.36 19.13
CA THR A 433 11.17 -3.46 19.62
C THR A 433 12.56 -3.75 19.04
N ASN A 434 12.66 -4.70 18.11
CA ASN A 434 13.91 -5.31 17.69
C ASN A 434 14.36 -4.83 16.30
N LEU A 435 15.67 -4.69 16.15
CA LEU A 435 16.35 -4.49 14.87
C LEU A 435 17.23 -5.69 14.56
N TYR A 436 17.12 -6.18 13.34
CA TYR A 436 17.84 -7.32 12.83
C TYR A 436 18.73 -6.88 11.67
N PHE A 437 19.95 -7.40 11.65
CA PHE A 437 20.85 -7.32 10.52
C PHE A 437 21.11 -8.74 10.00
N MET A 438 20.92 -8.91 8.70
CA MET A 438 21.09 -10.18 8.01
C MET A 438 22.20 -9.99 6.98
N SER A 439 23.24 -10.80 7.05
CA SER A 439 24.35 -10.73 6.09
C SER A 439 24.77 -12.12 5.62
N ASP A 440 25.41 -12.13 4.46
CA ASP A 440 26.13 -13.30 3.95
C ASP A 440 27.57 -13.17 4.45
N ARG A 441 27.86 -13.61 5.68
CA ARG A 441 29.24 -13.81 6.11
C ARG A 441 29.71 -15.12 5.50
N SER A 442 30.55 -15.04 4.47
CA SER A 442 31.38 -16.14 3.96
C SER A 442 32.75 -16.13 4.59
#